data_AF-A0A4U0V3F8-F1
#
_entry.id   AF-A0A4U0V3F8-F1
#
_cell.length_a   1.000
_cell.length_b   1.000
_cell.length_c   1.000
_cell.angle_alpha   90.00
_cell.angle_beta   90.00
_cell.angle_gamma   90.00
#
_symmetry.space_group_name_H-M   'P 1'
#
loop_
_entity.id
_entity.type
_entity.pdbx_description
1 polymer ?
#
loop_
_entity_poly.entity_id
_entity_poly.type
_entity_poly.pdbx_seq_one_letter_code
_entity_poly.pdbx_strand_id
1 'polypeptide(L)'
;MELLQDPQCKGKDTRMNNNEDCSVLNKAKTSPMSVVKINLAVPGKADQLLDAVPEERIRAHSASINRALATRDDDPSTEKTICLFGAAPAALIYVIHRIAGKKETRDLHIKVHDMQLERVLAVWEATEVLDVQPPQPHIEGHVIGYISHHAITPEQMWVVAAASLRRRQSSKIFRTLIHQVAWNLVHQRYSEDEAQAMQDKAKEWPDLNFTIDKKVVELREKKALHDARYEYSSIACGSQADKMYSTLGHEPATPSPGDE
;
A
#
# COMPACT_ATOMS: atom_id res chain seq x y z
N MET A 1 -63.46 -48.94 40.83
CA MET A 1 -64.04 -48.23 39.68
C MET A 1 -64.31 -46.80 40.13
N GLU A 2 -64.07 -45.84 39.23
CA GLU A 2 -64.32 -44.38 39.35
C GLU A 2 -63.32 -43.52 40.13
N LEU A 3 -62.26 -43.15 39.41
CA LEU A 3 -61.85 -41.78 39.03
C LEU A 3 -62.45 -40.54 39.71
N LEU A 4 -61.54 -39.56 39.88
CA LEU A 4 -61.66 -38.09 39.70
C LEU A 4 -62.11 -37.22 40.89
N GLN A 5 -61.15 -36.59 41.58
CA GLN A 5 -60.74 -35.17 41.43
C GLN A 5 -60.03 -34.61 42.70
N ASP A 6 -58.79 -34.15 42.50
CA ASP A 6 -58.07 -33.13 43.31
C ASP A 6 -58.79 -31.75 43.26
N PRO A 7 -58.43 -30.68 44.03
CA PRO A 7 -57.15 -30.41 44.73
C PRO A 7 -57.24 -29.70 46.12
N GLN A 8 -56.14 -29.69 46.90
CA GLN A 8 -55.35 -28.49 47.22
C GLN A 8 -54.30 -28.70 48.34
N CYS A 9 -53.05 -28.46 47.95
CA CYS A 9 -51.98 -27.70 48.60
C CYS A 9 -51.82 -27.70 50.14
N LYS A 10 -50.69 -28.27 50.58
CA LYS A 10 -49.69 -27.79 51.57
C LYS A 10 -48.64 -28.92 51.68
N GLY A 11 -47.33 -28.76 51.58
CA GLY A 11 -46.46 -27.61 51.60
C GLY A 11 -45.15 -28.04 52.29
N LYS A 12 -44.05 -27.95 51.55
CA LYS A 12 -42.63 -27.90 51.96
C LYS A 12 -41.87 -29.22 52.21
N ASP A 13 -41.12 -29.57 51.17
CA ASP A 13 -39.91 -30.37 51.16
C ASP A 13 -38.78 -29.78 52.01
N THR A 14 -37.98 -30.65 52.62
CA THR A 14 -36.58 -30.38 52.93
C THR A 14 -35.79 -31.63 52.59
N ARG A 15 -35.03 -31.58 51.49
CA ARG A 15 -34.12 -32.65 51.06
C ARG A 15 -32.70 -32.08 50.98
N MET A 16 -31.78 -32.91 51.44
CA MET A 16 -30.33 -32.74 51.52
C MET A 16 -29.68 -32.34 50.19
N ASN A 17 -28.47 -31.77 50.26
CA ASN A 17 -27.34 -32.23 49.44
C ASN A 17 -25.99 -31.80 50.04
N ASN A 18 -25.15 -32.80 50.28
CA ASN A 18 -23.70 -32.71 50.41
C ASN A 18 -23.09 -32.52 49.01
N ASN A 19 -22.04 -31.73 48.89
CA ASN A 19 -20.78 -32.19 48.26
C ASN A 19 -19.69 -31.13 48.42
N GLU A 20 -18.60 -31.59 49.02
CA GLU A 20 -17.40 -30.83 49.32
C GLU A 20 -16.58 -30.53 48.06
N ASP A 21 -15.90 -29.38 48.14
CA ASP A 21 -15.02 -28.77 47.16
C ASP A 21 -13.89 -29.68 46.67
N CYS A 22 -13.89 -29.94 45.37
CA CYS A 22 -12.71 -30.38 44.63
C CYS A 22 -12.21 -29.20 43.79
N SER A 23 -11.52 -28.25 44.43
CA SER A 23 -10.88 -27.13 43.74
C SER A 23 -9.57 -27.61 43.09
N VAL A 24 -9.70 -28.05 41.84
CA VAL A 24 -8.56 -28.25 40.94
C VAL A 24 -8.00 -26.86 40.60
N LEU A 25 -6.98 -26.46 41.36
CA LEU A 25 -6.05 -25.39 41.02
C LEU A 25 -5.34 -25.76 39.70
N ASN A 26 -5.92 -25.34 38.58
CA ASN A 26 -5.21 -25.22 37.32
C ASN A 26 -4.11 -24.16 37.50
N LYS A 27 -2.94 -24.59 37.97
CA LYS A 27 -1.69 -23.87 37.72
C LYS A 27 -1.59 -23.75 36.20
N ALA A 28 -1.80 -22.54 35.68
CA ALA A 28 -1.41 -22.18 34.33
C ALA A 28 0.07 -22.57 34.20
N LYS A 29 0.33 -23.68 33.52
CA LYS A 29 1.66 -24.12 33.12
C LYS A 29 2.10 -23.08 32.11
N THR A 30 2.79 -22.04 32.58
CA THR A 30 3.50 -21.10 31.72
C THR A 30 4.59 -21.89 31.02
N SER A 31 4.24 -22.46 29.86
CA SER A 31 5.22 -22.99 28.92
C SER A 31 6.30 -21.91 28.74
N PRO A 32 7.59 -22.29 28.74
CA PRO A 32 8.65 -21.31 28.48
C PRO A 32 8.34 -20.59 27.16
N MET A 33 8.34 -19.26 27.19
CA MET A 33 8.08 -18.47 25.99
C MET A 33 9.21 -18.75 24.99
N SER A 34 8.88 -19.48 23.92
CA SER A 34 9.79 -19.70 22.80
C SER A 34 10.13 -18.37 22.14
N VAL A 35 11.41 -18.17 21.80
CA VAL A 35 11.94 -16.95 21.19
C VAL A 35 12.47 -17.25 19.80
N VAL A 36 12.25 -16.34 18.87
CA VAL A 36 12.79 -16.39 17.51
C VAL A 36 13.82 -15.28 17.34
N LYS A 37 15.08 -15.68 17.12
CA LYS A 37 16.17 -14.82 16.65
C LYS A 37 16.02 -14.59 15.15
N ILE A 38 15.89 -13.33 14.76
CA ILE A 38 15.71 -12.94 13.36
C ILE A 38 17.00 -12.29 12.88
N ASN A 39 17.67 -12.95 11.95
CA ASN A 39 18.88 -12.46 11.32
C ASN A 39 18.59 -11.93 9.92
N LEU A 40 19.39 -10.96 9.49
CA LEU A 40 19.52 -10.57 8.09
C LEU A 40 20.78 -11.21 7.52
N ALA A 41 20.60 -12.01 6.48
CA ALA A 41 21.69 -12.59 5.74
C ALA A 41 22.02 -11.70 4.54
N VAL A 42 23.26 -11.21 4.49
CA VAL A 42 23.79 -10.40 3.39
C VAL A 42 24.91 -11.18 2.72
N PRO A 43 24.84 -11.45 1.40
CA PRO A 43 25.88 -12.19 0.70
C PRO A 43 27.29 -11.62 0.97
N GLY A 44 28.21 -12.49 1.39
CA GLY A 44 29.59 -12.12 1.68
C GLY A 44 29.82 -11.38 3.00
N LYS A 45 28.81 -11.29 3.88
CA LYS A 45 28.94 -10.72 5.23
C LYS A 45 28.42 -11.70 6.28
N ALA A 46 28.86 -11.50 7.52
CA ALA A 46 28.28 -12.22 8.66
C ALA A 46 26.81 -11.82 8.83
N ASP A 47 25.99 -12.80 9.21
CA ASP A 47 24.58 -12.58 9.51
C ASP A 47 24.43 -11.54 10.63
N GLN A 48 23.59 -10.56 10.39
CA GLN A 48 23.30 -9.51 11.36
C GLN A 48 22.03 -9.85 12.12
N LEU A 49 22.11 -10.02 13.45
CA LEU A 49 20.92 -10.12 14.28
C LEU A 49 20.14 -8.80 14.19
N LEU A 50 18.88 -8.90 13.78
CA LEU A 50 17.95 -7.77 13.73
C LEU A 50 17.24 -7.62 15.06
N ASP A 51 16.66 -8.71 15.58
CA ASP A 51 15.91 -8.73 16.84
C ASP A 51 15.69 -10.17 17.35
N ALA A 52 15.30 -10.31 18.61
CA ALA A 52 14.85 -11.56 19.23
C ALA A 52 13.44 -11.35 19.81
N VAL A 53 12.44 -12.01 19.23
CA VAL A 53 11.03 -11.75 19.52
C VAL A 53 10.28 -13.00 19.97
N PRO A 54 9.21 -12.89 20.79
CA PRO A 54 8.38 -14.03 21.16
C PRO A 54 7.80 -14.73 19.92
N GLU A 55 7.94 -16.06 19.85
CA GLU A 55 7.52 -16.87 18.70
C GLU A 55 6.03 -16.67 18.36
N GLU A 56 5.18 -16.68 19.39
CA GLU A 56 3.73 -16.51 19.23
C GLU A 56 3.39 -15.20 18.50
N ARG A 57 4.04 -14.10 18.85
CA ARG A 57 3.76 -12.78 18.27
C ARG A 57 4.19 -12.70 16.82
N ILE A 58 5.38 -13.19 16.51
CA ILE A 58 5.90 -13.10 15.15
C ILE A 58 5.19 -14.08 14.20
N ARG A 59 4.81 -15.28 14.67
CA ARG A 59 4.02 -16.24 13.87
C ARG A 59 2.62 -15.73 13.56
N ALA A 60 1.99 -15.00 14.48
CA ALA A 60 0.66 -14.43 14.26
C ALA A 60 0.61 -13.38 13.13
N HIS A 61 1.72 -12.67 12.91
CA HIS A 61 1.75 -11.50 12.02
C HIS A 61 2.72 -11.61 10.84
N SER A 62 3.51 -12.69 10.74
CA SER A 62 4.39 -12.93 9.61
C SER A 62 4.17 -14.34 9.07
N ALA A 63 3.48 -14.43 7.93
CA ALA A 63 3.21 -15.72 7.31
C ALA A 63 4.50 -16.37 6.75
N SER A 64 5.48 -15.58 6.29
CA SER A 64 6.80 -16.09 5.89
C SER A 64 7.53 -16.75 7.04
N ILE A 65 7.54 -16.12 8.22
CA ILE A 65 8.18 -16.68 9.42
C ILE A 65 7.40 -17.90 9.91
N ASN A 66 6.07 -17.84 9.93
CA ASN A 66 5.25 -18.99 10.31
C ASN A 66 5.53 -20.21 9.43
N ARG A 67 5.63 -20.04 8.11
CA ARG A 67 6.01 -21.12 7.18
C ARG A 67 7.42 -21.63 7.44
N ALA A 68 8.39 -20.73 7.63
CA ALA A 68 9.78 -21.10 7.91
C ALA A 68 9.92 -21.92 9.20
N LEU A 69 9.18 -21.55 10.25
CA LEU A 69 9.18 -22.26 11.52
C LEU A 69 8.39 -23.57 11.47
N ALA A 70 7.29 -23.64 10.71
CA ALA A 70 6.51 -24.87 10.56
C ALA A 70 7.33 -26.02 9.94
N THR A 71 8.31 -25.72 9.09
CA THR A 71 9.25 -26.73 8.57
C THR A 71 10.22 -27.28 9.61
N ARG A 72 10.21 -26.73 10.83
CA ARG A 72 11.13 -27.02 11.94
C ARG A 72 10.39 -27.33 13.25
N ASP A 73 9.07 -27.55 13.20
CA ASP A 73 8.24 -27.74 14.41
C ASP A 73 8.62 -28.99 15.24
N ASP A 74 9.48 -29.89 14.72
CA ASP A 74 10.05 -31.02 15.45
C ASP A 74 11.24 -30.66 16.37
N ASP A 75 11.75 -29.42 16.31
CA ASP A 75 12.85 -28.97 17.17
C ASP A 75 12.31 -28.42 18.51
N PRO A 76 12.53 -29.11 19.65
CA PRO A 76 12.06 -28.68 20.96
C PRO A 76 12.84 -27.47 21.52
N SER A 77 13.68 -26.82 20.70
CA SER A 77 14.46 -25.66 21.12
C SER A 77 13.57 -24.50 21.57
N THR A 78 13.89 -23.93 22.73
CA THR A 78 13.27 -22.69 23.24
C THR A 78 13.72 -21.45 22.46
N GLU A 79 14.69 -21.61 21.57
CA GLU A 79 15.28 -20.54 20.78
C GLU A 79 15.47 -21.00 19.33
N LYS A 80 14.71 -20.40 18.42
CA LYS A 80 14.75 -20.70 16.99
C LYS A 80 15.42 -19.55 16.24
N THR A 81 16.22 -19.85 15.21
CA THR A 81 16.88 -18.80 14.41
C THR A 81 16.40 -18.81 12.97
N ILE A 82 15.98 -17.66 12.44
CA ILE A 82 15.58 -17.49 11.05
C ILE A 82 16.46 -16.46 10.35
N CYS A 83 16.67 -16.62 9.05
CA CYS A 83 17.39 -15.66 8.23
C CYS A 83 16.45 -15.05 7.19
N LEU A 84 16.40 -13.72 7.12
CA LEU A 84 15.68 -12.95 6.13
C LEU A 84 16.63 -12.44 5.05
N PHE A 85 16.09 -12.18 3.86
CA PHE A 85 16.82 -11.70 2.70
C PHE A 85 16.01 -10.66 1.95
N GLY A 86 16.69 -9.74 1.25
CA GLY A 86 16.07 -8.93 0.20
C GLY A 86 15.30 -7.68 0.65
N ALA A 87 15.41 -7.25 1.91
CA ALA A 87 14.90 -5.97 2.38
C ALA A 87 15.94 -5.21 3.22
N ALA A 88 15.76 -3.90 3.34
CA ALA A 88 16.66 -3.05 4.09
C ALA A 88 16.60 -3.35 5.60
N PRO A 89 17.75 -3.51 6.30
CA PRO A 89 17.77 -3.88 7.72
C PRO A 89 16.93 -2.96 8.61
N ALA A 90 17.04 -1.65 8.43
CA ALA A 90 16.29 -0.68 9.24
C ALA A 90 14.77 -0.81 9.06
N ALA A 91 14.31 -1.13 7.85
CA ALA A 91 12.88 -1.33 7.58
C ALA A 91 12.37 -2.65 8.17
N LEU A 92 13.17 -3.72 8.09
CA LEU A 92 12.85 -4.99 8.75
C LEU A 92 12.76 -4.82 10.26
N ILE A 93 13.73 -4.16 10.89
CA ILE A 93 13.70 -3.84 12.34
C ILE A 93 12.45 -3.04 12.68
N TYR A 94 12.13 -2.02 11.89
CA TYR A 94 10.92 -1.23 12.11
C TYR A 94 9.64 -2.08 12.09
N VAL A 95 9.48 -2.95 11.08
CA VAL A 95 8.30 -3.81 10.97
C VAL A 95 8.25 -4.87 12.08
N ILE A 96 9.39 -5.50 12.40
CA ILE A 96 9.50 -6.49 13.49
C ILE A 96 9.13 -5.86 14.83
N HIS A 97 9.63 -4.67 15.13
CA HIS A 97 9.26 -3.95 16.37
C HIS A 97 7.75 -3.62 16.41
N ARG A 98 7.14 -3.28 15.27
CA ARG A 98 5.68 -3.06 15.20
C ARG A 98 4.89 -4.33 15.50
N ILE A 99 5.35 -5.48 15.01
CA ILE A 99 4.75 -6.79 15.30
C ILE A 99 4.94 -7.12 16.79
N ALA A 100 6.17 -7.05 17.29
CA ALA A 100 6.51 -7.40 18.67
C ALA A 100 5.78 -6.51 19.70
N GLY A 101 5.55 -5.25 19.37
CA GLY A 101 4.84 -4.29 20.23
C GLY A 101 3.32 -4.48 20.29
N LYS A 102 2.73 -5.30 19.43
CA LYS A 102 1.29 -5.57 19.44
C LYS A 102 0.95 -6.65 20.48
N LYS A 103 0.15 -6.27 21.47
CA LYS A 103 -0.35 -7.18 22.51
C LYS A 103 -1.51 -8.06 22.01
N GLU A 104 -2.30 -7.54 21.08
CA GLU A 104 -3.45 -8.23 20.49
C GLU A 104 -3.16 -8.59 19.03
N THR A 105 -3.49 -9.83 18.67
CA THR A 105 -3.05 -10.48 17.43
C THR A 105 -3.85 -10.11 16.19
N ARG A 106 -4.89 -9.27 16.29
CA ARG A 106 -5.84 -9.04 15.16
C ARG A 106 -5.67 -7.71 14.44
N ASP A 107 -5.14 -6.66 15.10
CA ASP A 107 -5.15 -5.29 14.57
C ASP A 107 -3.74 -4.70 14.39
N LEU A 108 -2.92 -5.33 13.53
CA LEU A 108 -1.64 -4.76 13.14
C LEU A 108 -1.83 -3.72 12.02
N HIS A 109 -1.43 -2.48 12.32
CA HIS A 109 -1.37 -1.38 11.37
C HIS A 109 0.02 -0.74 11.41
N ILE A 110 0.67 -0.68 10.25
CA ILE A 110 2.01 -0.09 10.10
C ILE A 110 1.87 1.34 9.57
N LYS A 111 2.14 2.32 10.44
CA LYS A 111 2.12 3.75 10.11
C LYS A 111 3.29 4.13 9.20
N VAL A 112 3.01 4.80 8.08
CA VAL A 112 4.03 5.24 7.10
C VAL A 112 3.90 6.69 6.61
N HIS A 113 2.83 7.41 6.97
CA HIS A 113 2.52 8.72 6.37
C HIS A 113 3.48 9.87 6.73
N ASP A 114 4.25 9.72 7.81
CA ASP A 114 5.27 10.72 8.22
C ASP A 114 6.66 10.39 7.67
N MET A 115 6.78 9.42 6.76
CA MET A 115 8.05 8.94 6.24
C MET A 115 8.32 9.50 4.84
N GLN A 116 9.59 9.73 4.54
CA GLN A 116 10.04 10.01 3.19
C GLN A 116 9.82 8.79 2.27
N LEU A 117 9.64 9.04 0.97
CA LEU A 117 9.28 8.02 -0.03
C LEU A 117 10.19 6.78 0.01
N GLU A 118 11.49 6.99 0.11
CA GLU A 118 12.52 5.94 0.14
C GLU A 118 12.33 5.02 1.36
N ARG A 119 11.97 5.61 2.51
CA ARG A 119 11.67 4.85 3.74
C ARG A 119 10.36 4.09 3.60
N VAL A 120 9.33 4.69 3.01
CA VAL A 120 8.05 4.01 2.77
C VAL A 120 8.25 2.80 1.85
N LEU A 121 9.02 2.95 0.77
CA LEU A 121 9.37 1.85 -0.14
C LEU A 121 10.11 0.73 0.57
N ALA A 122 11.11 1.06 1.39
CA ALA A 122 11.84 0.06 2.17
C ALA A 122 10.92 -0.69 3.15
N VAL A 123 9.97 0.02 3.78
CA VAL A 123 8.95 -0.59 4.65
C VAL A 123 8.00 -1.47 3.84
N TRP A 124 7.56 -1.03 2.66
CA TRP A 124 6.74 -1.84 1.76
C TRP A 124 7.43 -3.17 1.39
N GLU A 125 8.70 -3.12 0.97
CA GLU A 125 9.48 -4.33 0.69
C GLU A 125 9.63 -5.23 1.92
N ALA A 126 9.90 -4.64 3.09
CA ALA A 126 9.97 -5.39 4.34
C ALA A 126 8.65 -6.09 4.69
N THR A 127 7.50 -5.44 4.45
CA THR A 127 6.19 -6.05 4.68
C THR A 127 5.90 -7.22 3.74
N GLU A 128 6.44 -7.20 2.52
CA GLU A 128 6.33 -8.32 1.59
C GLU A 128 7.29 -9.47 1.94
N VAL A 129 8.54 -9.17 2.31
CA VAL A 129 9.50 -10.20 2.77
C VAL A 129 8.94 -10.97 3.97
N LEU A 130 8.36 -10.23 4.93
CA LEU A 130 7.74 -10.81 6.11
C LEU A 130 6.35 -11.40 5.84
N ASP A 131 5.74 -11.13 4.69
CA ASP A 131 4.35 -11.51 4.37
C ASP A 131 3.42 -11.16 5.54
N VAL A 132 3.38 -9.85 5.85
CA VAL A 132 2.73 -9.31 7.05
C VAL A 132 1.22 -9.53 7.02
N GLN A 133 0.69 -9.98 8.16
CA GLN A 133 -0.74 -10.25 8.37
C GLN A 133 -1.34 -9.34 9.46
N PRO A 134 -2.49 -8.68 9.22
CA PRO A 134 -3.23 -8.65 7.94
C PRO A 134 -2.46 -7.87 6.84
N PRO A 135 -2.83 -8.03 5.56
CA PRO A 135 -2.24 -7.28 4.45
C PRO A 135 -2.28 -5.76 4.70
N GLN A 136 -1.26 -5.04 4.23
CA GLN A 136 -1.07 -3.59 4.47
C GLN A 136 -1.21 -2.77 3.17
N PRO A 137 -2.38 -2.78 2.48
CA PRO A 137 -2.53 -2.15 1.16
C PRO A 137 -2.38 -0.62 1.18
N HIS A 138 -2.58 0.02 2.33
CA HIS A 138 -2.41 1.47 2.46
C HIS A 138 -0.96 1.92 2.28
N ILE A 139 0.03 1.06 2.48
CA ILE A 139 1.44 1.39 2.25
C ILE A 139 1.70 1.56 0.75
N GLU A 140 1.27 0.59 -0.07
CA GLU A 140 1.32 0.69 -1.53
C GLU A 140 0.52 1.90 -2.02
N GLY A 141 -0.69 2.10 -1.47
CA GLY A 141 -1.54 3.25 -1.79
C GLY A 141 -0.87 4.60 -1.49
N HIS A 142 -0.12 4.71 -0.39
CA HIS A 142 0.62 5.92 -0.04
C HIS A 142 1.72 6.22 -1.04
N VAL A 143 2.50 5.21 -1.46
CA VAL A 143 3.55 5.36 -2.49
C VAL A 143 2.93 5.80 -3.82
N ILE A 144 1.85 5.15 -4.25
CA ILE A 144 1.14 5.51 -5.49
C ILE A 144 0.62 6.95 -5.42
N GLY A 145 -0.03 7.31 -4.33
CA GLY A 145 -0.55 8.67 -4.12
C GLY A 145 0.55 9.72 -4.14
N TYR A 146 1.70 9.45 -3.51
CA TYR A 146 2.85 10.35 -3.58
C TYR A 146 3.31 10.54 -5.02
N ILE A 147 3.55 9.45 -5.76
CA ILE A 147 4.02 9.52 -7.15
C ILE A 147 3.03 10.29 -8.01
N SER A 148 1.73 10.01 -7.92
CA SER A 148 0.71 10.64 -8.78
C SER A 148 0.54 12.15 -8.58
N HIS A 149 0.96 12.70 -7.44
CA HIS A 149 0.73 14.12 -7.10
C HIS A 149 2.00 14.97 -7.04
N HIS A 150 3.19 14.37 -7.15
CA HIS A 150 4.45 15.08 -7.04
C HIS A 150 5.31 14.94 -8.31
N ALA A 151 6.12 15.97 -8.57
CA ALA A 151 7.19 15.87 -9.55
C ALA A 151 8.30 14.99 -8.95
N ILE A 152 8.53 13.82 -9.56
CA ILE A 152 9.51 12.84 -9.09
C ILE A 152 10.90 13.27 -9.54
N THR A 153 11.84 13.32 -8.60
CA THR A 153 13.26 13.58 -8.90
C THR A 153 13.94 12.37 -9.57
N PRO A 154 15.08 12.55 -10.26
CA PRO A 154 15.83 11.45 -10.84
C PRO A 154 16.20 10.36 -9.81
N GLU A 155 16.60 10.77 -8.61
CA GLU A 155 16.95 9.88 -7.50
C GLU A 155 15.73 9.08 -7.02
N GLN A 156 14.58 9.74 -6.88
CA GLN A 156 13.34 9.06 -6.48
C GLN A 156 12.86 8.08 -7.57
N MET A 157 12.97 8.45 -8.85
CA MET A 157 12.67 7.55 -9.96
C MET A 157 13.50 6.28 -9.86
N TRP A 158 14.81 6.44 -9.62
CA TRP A 158 15.71 5.30 -9.41
C TRP A 158 15.26 4.42 -8.26
N VAL A 159 15.02 5.00 -7.07
CA VAL A 159 14.67 4.23 -5.87
C VAL A 159 13.36 3.46 -6.07
N VAL A 160 12.34 4.11 -6.65
CA VAL A 160 11.04 3.47 -6.93
C VAL A 160 11.20 2.35 -7.96
N ALA A 161 11.97 2.57 -9.03
CA ALA A 161 12.21 1.57 -10.06
C ALA A 161 12.96 0.36 -9.49
N ALA A 162 14.03 0.59 -8.73
CA ALA A 162 14.82 -0.45 -8.08
C ALA A 162 13.97 -1.31 -7.12
N ALA A 163 13.19 -0.68 -6.24
CA ALA A 163 12.29 -1.37 -5.31
C ALA A 163 11.19 -2.18 -6.02
N SER A 164 10.84 -1.81 -7.26
CA SER A 164 9.79 -2.46 -8.04
C SER A 164 10.28 -3.50 -9.05
N LEU A 165 11.60 -3.62 -9.26
CA LEU A 165 12.19 -4.41 -10.35
C LEU A 165 11.67 -5.85 -10.40
N ARG A 166 11.68 -6.54 -9.26
CA ARG A 166 11.28 -7.95 -9.15
C ARG A 166 9.81 -8.19 -9.54
N ARG A 167 9.01 -7.12 -9.57
CA ARG A 167 7.56 -7.15 -9.80
C ARG A 167 7.15 -6.26 -10.98
N ARG A 168 8.08 -5.87 -11.87
CA ARG A 168 7.86 -4.82 -12.88
C ARG A 168 6.57 -4.98 -13.70
N GLN A 169 6.17 -6.21 -14.01
CA GLN A 169 4.99 -6.48 -14.82
C GLN A 169 3.68 -6.32 -14.04
N SER A 170 3.66 -6.69 -12.75
CA SER A 170 2.45 -6.69 -11.91
C SER A 170 2.35 -5.46 -11.00
N SER A 171 3.46 -4.80 -10.68
CA SER A 171 3.56 -3.66 -9.75
C SER A 171 2.76 -2.44 -10.23
N LYS A 172 1.78 -2.02 -9.42
CA LYS A 172 1.06 -0.75 -9.66
C LYS A 172 2.00 0.43 -9.44
N ILE A 173 2.85 0.39 -8.42
CA ILE A 173 3.89 1.41 -8.16
C ILE A 173 4.74 1.66 -9.41
N PHE A 174 5.24 0.59 -10.05
CA PHE A 174 6.07 0.72 -11.25
C PHE A 174 5.31 1.37 -12.41
N ARG A 175 4.10 0.88 -12.70
CA ARG A 175 3.27 1.45 -13.78
C ARG A 175 2.92 2.92 -13.53
N THR A 176 2.63 3.29 -12.27
CA THR A 176 2.37 4.67 -11.87
C THR A 176 3.62 5.54 -12.06
N LEU A 177 4.81 5.07 -11.67
CA LEU A 177 6.06 5.77 -11.91
C LEU A 177 6.27 6.08 -13.40
N ILE A 178 6.21 5.07 -14.26
CA ILE A 178 6.40 5.22 -15.70
C ILE A 178 5.41 6.24 -16.27
N HIS A 179 4.13 6.09 -15.91
CA HIS A 179 3.09 6.99 -16.39
C HIS A 179 3.35 8.42 -15.94
N GLN A 180 3.63 8.64 -14.66
CA GLN A 180 3.79 9.99 -14.12
C GLN A 180 5.02 10.69 -14.68
N VAL A 181 6.16 9.99 -14.77
CA VAL A 181 7.39 10.55 -15.35
C VAL A 181 7.16 10.96 -16.80
N ALA A 182 6.58 10.06 -17.62
CA ALA A 182 6.28 10.36 -19.01
C ALA A 182 5.24 11.49 -19.14
N TRP A 183 4.21 11.51 -18.29
CA TRP A 183 3.20 12.56 -18.30
C TRP A 183 3.81 13.93 -17.98
N ASN A 184 4.65 14.01 -16.96
CA ASN A 184 5.36 15.23 -16.59
C ASN A 184 6.27 15.73 -17.73
N LEU A 185 6.97 14.84 -18.43
CA LEU A 185 7.79 15.18 -19.60
C LEU A 185 6.94 15.73 -20.77
N VAL A 186 5.81 15.10 -21.08
CA VAL A 186 4.93 15.52 -22.19
C VAL A 186 4.18 16.83 -21.91
N HIS A 187 3.87 17.09 -20.64
CA HIS A 187 3.16 18.29 -20.21
C HIS A 187 4.08 19.38 -19.66
N GLN A 188 5.40 19.26 -19.89
CA GLN A 188 6.41 20.26 -19.50
C GLN A 188 6.31 20.65 -18.01
N ARG A 189 6.07 19.66 -17.15
CA ARG A 189 6.05 19.84 -15.68
C ARG A 189 7.44 19.84 -15.07
N TYR A 190 8.43 19.35 -15.81
CA TYR A 190 9.85 19.51 -15.52
C TYR A 190 10.39 20.71 -16.31
N SER A 191 11.31 21.45 -15.71
CA SER A 191 12.21 22.34 -16.45
C SER A 191 13.07 21.54 -17.44
N GLU A 192 13.72 22.24 -18.38
CA GLU A 192 14.58 21.59 -19.37
C GLU A 192 15.73 20.81 -18.71
N ASP A 193 16.39 21.41 -17.72
CA ASP A 193 17.47 20.79 -16.95
C ASP A 193 16.97 19.54 -16.20
N GLU A 194 15.80 19.61 -15.56
CA GLU A 194 15.19 18.48 -14.87
C GLU A 194 14.79 17.36 -15.85
N ALA A 195 14.22 17.70 -16.99
CA ALA A 195 13.85 16.74 -18.02
C ALA A 195 15.08 16.00 -18.56
N GLN A 196 16.18 16.73 -18.78
CA GLN A 196 17.46 16.17 -19.20
C GLN A 196 18.03 15.24 -18.12
N ALA A 197 18.05 15.68 -16.85
CA ALA A 197 18.52 14.87 -15.73
C ALA A 197 17.69 13.58 -15.55
N MET A 198 16.36 13.65 -15.74
CA MET A 198 15.48 12.48 -15.72
C MET A 198 15.83 11.48 -16.83
N GLN A 199 16.07 11.96 -18.05
CA GLN A 199 16.48 11.10 -19.16
C GLN A 199 17.86 10.50 -18.93
N ASP A 200 18.82 11.28 -18.48
CA ASP A 200 20.18 10.79 -18.22
C ASP A 200 20.21 9.73 -17.13
N LYS A 201 19.42 9.93 -16.06
CA LYS A 201 19.27 8.90 -15.03
C LYS A 201 18.55 7.65 -15.54
N ALA A 202 17.55 7.81 -16.41
CA ALA A 202 16.86 6.67 -17.01
C ALA A 202 17.80 5.85 -17.92
N LYS A 203 18.71 6.50 -18.67
CA LYS A 203 19.68 5.84 -19.57
C LYS A 203 20.64 4.88 -18.85
N GLU A 204 20.90 5.10 -17.55
CA GLU A 204 21.66 4.14 -16.75
C GLU A 204 20.98 2.75 -16.78
N TRP A 205 19.67 2.70 -16.98
CA TRP A 205 18.83 1.49 -16.97
C TRP A 205 18.07 1.35 -18.29
N PRO A 206 18.63 0.65 -19.29
CA PRO A 206 18.07 0.59 -20.65
C PRO A 206 16.60 0.17 -20.72
N ASP A 207 16.20 -0.83 -19.92
CA ASP A 207 14.80 -1.29 -19.84
C ASP A 207 13.85 -0.21 -19.31
N LEU A 208 14.28 0.56 -18.31
CA LEU A 208 13.52 1.66 -17.73
C LEU A 208 13.39 2.79 -18.75
N ASN A 209 14.51 3.18 -19.36
CA ASN A 209 14.54 4.21 -20.39
C ASN A 209 13.60 3.87 -21.55
N PHE A 210 13.72 2.66 -22.11
CA PHE A 210 12.85 2.21 -23.19
C PHE A 210 11.37 2.26 -22.82
N THR A 211 11.03 1.87 -21.59
CA THR A 211 9.65 1.86 -21.11
C THR A 211 9.09 3.28 -20.95
N ILE A 212 9.91 4.22 -20.44
CA ILE A 212 9.55 5.63 -20.34
C ILE A 212 9.39 6.24 -21.73
N ASP A 213 10.35 6.04 -22.64
CA ASP A 213 10.32 6.58 -24.00
C ASP A 213 9.08 6.10 -24.76
N LYS A 214 8.78 4.81 -24.69
CA LYS A 214 7.55 4.25 -25.26
C LYS A 214 6.30 4.93 -24.71
N LYS A 215 6.25 5.18 -23.40
CA LYS A 215 5.10 5.86 -22.77
C LYS A 215 5.04 7.34 -23.15
N VAL A 216 6.17 8.02 -23.31
CA VAL A 216 6.23 9.41 -23.80
C VAL A 216 5.64 9.52 -25.20
N VAL A 217 6.03 8.62 -26.11
CA VAL A 217 5.46 8.57 -27.47
C VAL A 217 3.94 8.37 -27.43
N GLU A 218 3.47 7.36 -26.69
CA GLU A 218 2.03 7.09 -26.51
C GLU A 218 1.27 8.32 -25.98
N LEU A 219 1.83 9.03 -25.00
CA LEU A 219 1.19 10.20 -24.40
C LEU A 219 1.23 11.43 -25.31
N ARG A 220 2.27 11.62 -26.12
CA ARG A 220 2.33 12.69 -27.13
C ARG A 220 1.24 12.53 -28.19
N GLU A 221 1.07 11.30 -28.69
CA GLU A 221 0.00 10.97 -29.65
C GLU A 221 -1.39 11.26 -29.04
N LYS A 222 -1.63 10.82 -27.80
CA LYS A 222 -2.88 11.09 -27.08
C LYS A 222 -3.13 12.58 -26.85
N LYS A 223 -2.09 13.33 -26.49
CA LYS A 223 -2.17 14.78 -26.29
C LYS A 223 -2.53 15.48 -27.60
N ALA A 224 -1.86 15.16 -28.71
CA ALA A 224 -2.15 15.76 -30.01
C ALA A 224 -3.60 15.52 -30.46
N LEU A 225 -4.15 14.31 -30.24
CA LEU A 225 -5.55 14.01 -30.52
C LEU A 225 -6.51 14.79 -29.62
N HIS A 226 -6.18 14.97 -28.35
CA HIS A 226 -6.97 15.74 -27.41
C HIS A 226 -6.99 17.23 -27.76
N ASP A 227 -5.82 17.79 -28.06
CA ASP A 227 -5.65 19.21 -28.42
C ASP A 227 -6.39 19.51 -29.73
N ALA A 228 -6.26 18.66 -30.76
CA ALA A 228 -7.01 18.79 -32.01
C ALA A 228 -8.54 18.71 -31.80
N ARG A 229 -9.01 17.85 -30.90
CA ARG A 229 -10.45 17.77 -30.55
C ARG A 229 -10.93 19.03 -29.84
N TYR A 230 -10.11 19.61 -28.97
CA TYR A 230 -10.43 20.84 -28.26
C TYR A 230 -10.48 22.03 -29.21
N GLU A 231 -9.51 22.16 -30.11
CA GLU A 231 -9.49 23.19 -31.15
C GLU A 231 -10.72 23.10 -32.08
N TYR A 232 -11.07 21.89 -32.54
CA TYR A 232 -12.26 21.67 -33.37
C TYR A 232 -13.56 22.05 -32.62
N SER A 233 -13.66 21.70 -31.34
CA SER A 233 -14.81 22.07 -30.51
C SER A 233 -14.89 23.58 -30.25
N SER A 234 -13.75 24.25 -30.08
CA SER A 234 -13.66 25.70 -29.89
C SER A 234 -14.05 26.45 -31.15
N ILE A 235 -13.57 26.02 -32.32
CA ILE A 235 -13.92 26.59 -33.63
C ILE A 235 -15.40 26.36 -33.94
N ALA A 236 -15.93 25.16 -33.67
CA ALA A 236 -17.35 24.87 -33.87
C ALA A 236 -18.25 25.77 -33.02
N CYS A 237 -17.89 26.00 -31.76
CA CYS A 237 -18.63 26.88 -30.86
C CYS A 237 -18.50 28.37 -31.24
N GLY A 238 -17.30 28.82 -31.63
CA GLY A 238 -17.06 30.18 -32.14
C GLY A 238 -17.83 30.47 -33.42
N SER A 239 -17.85 29.54 -34.38
CA SER A 239 -18.60 29.68 -35.64
C SER A 239 -20.12 29.74 -35.43
N GLN A 240 -20.63 29.15 -34.33
CA GLN A 240 -22.04 29.18 -33.97
C GLN A 240 -22.42 30.48 -33.25
N ALA A 241 -21.49 31.06 -32.47
CA ALA A 241 -21.63 32.41 -31.91
C ALA A 241 -21.60 33.50 -33.01
N ASP A 242 -20.67 33.40 -33.97
CA ASP A 242 -20.58 34.35 -35.09
C ASP A 242 -21.80 34.30 -36.03
N LYS A 243 -22.35 33.10 -36.26
CA LYS A 243 -23.63 32.96 -36.97
C LYS A 243 -24.79 33.61 -36.20
N MET A 244 -24.84 33.50 -34.87
CA MET A 244 -25.87 34.18 -34.08
C MET A 244 -25.73 35.71 -34.12
N TYR A 245 -24.51 36.24 -34.05
CA TYR A 245 -24.27 37.69 -34.14
C TYR A 245 -24.54 38.25 -35.55
N SER A 246 -24.22 37.51 -36.62
CA SER A 246 -24.51 37.95 -37.99
C SER A 246 -26.00 37.89 -38.35
N THR A 247 -26.80 37.08 -37.65
CA THR A 247 -28.27 37.02 -37.86
C THR A 247 -29.00 38.15 -37.11
N LEU A 248 -28.33 38.80 -36.14
CA LEU A 248 -28.82 40.00 -35.45
C LEU A 248 -28.32 41.30 -36.10
N GLY A 249 -27.94 41.23 -37.38
CA GLY A 249 -27.53 42.39 -38.19
C GLY A 249 -28.48 43.57 -37.97
N HIS A 250 -27.92 44.61 -37.36
CA HIS A 250 -28.47 45.94 -37.28
C HIS A 250 -29.02 46.36 -38.65
N GLU A 251 -30.33 46.62 -38.71
CA GLU A 251 -30.84 47.56 -39.70
C GLU A 251 -30.17 48.90 -39.43
N PRO A 252 -29.47 49.52 -40.41
CA PRO A 252 -29.02 50.88 -40.26
C PRO A 252 -30.26 51.76 -40.13
N ALA A 253 -30.39 52.42 -38.97
CA ALA A 253 -31.44 53.41 -38.74
C ALA A 253 -31.42 54.44 -39.87
N THR A 254 -32.51 54.48 -40.62
CA THR A 254 -32.76 55.50 -41.64
C THR A 254 -32.79 56.87 -40.97
N PRO A 255 -32.05 57.87 -41.48
CA PRO A 255 -32.12 59.22 -40.93
C PRO A 255 -33.48 59.83 -41.27
N SER A 256 -34.22 60.25 -40.24
CA SER A 256 -35.49 60.97 -40.41
C SER A 256 -35.26 62.27 -41.18
N PRO A 257 -36.14 62.61 -42.13
CA PRO A 257 -36.13 63.91 -42.80
C PRO A 257 -36.55 64.98 -41.80
N GLY A 258 -35.89 66.13 -41.88
CA GLY A 258 -36.01 67.22 -40.92
C GLY A 258 -37.38 67.88 -40.86
N ASP A 259 -37.61 68.55 -39.73
CA ASP A 259 -38.58 69.61 -39.59
C ASP A 259 -37.80 70.92 -39.37
N GLU A 260 -38.16 71.92 -40.19
CA GLU A 260 -37.77 73.33 -40.13
C GLU A 260 -38.27 74.04 -38.85
#